data_AF-A0A177N2N7-F1
#
_entry.id   AF-A0A177N2N7-F1
#
_cell.length_a   1.000
_cell.length_b   1.000
_cell.length_c   1.000
_cell.angle_alpha   90.00
_cell.angle_beta   90.00
_cell.angle_gamma   90.00
#
_symmetry.space_group_name_H-M   'P 1'
#
loop_
_entity.id
_entity.type
_entity.pdbx_description
1 polymer ?
#
loop_
_entity_poly.entity_id
_entity_poly.type
_entity_poly.pdbx_seq_one_letter_code
_entity_poly.pdbx_strand_id
1 'polypeptide(L)'
;MDLFSNFKSAVTPAFPTDDDSLTKLYDVEPYTAFSEDLEFMWRWTIYRDQKLVQEGCSLSLDASRRAVDHVLAFFSVSNRSQARGE
;
A
#
# COMPACT_ATOMS: atom_id res chain seq x y z
N MET A 1 30.36 -5.52 11.84
CA MET A 1 29.67 -5.86 10.59
C MET A 1 28.23 -5.44 10.77
N ASP A 2 27.85 -4.29 10.21
CA ASP A 2 26.51 -3.73 10.36
C ASP A 2 25.58 -4.33 9.30
N LEU A 3 24.89 -5.41 9.70
CA LEU A 3 23.89 -6.10 8.86
C LEU A 3 22.79 -5.14 8.36
N PHE A 4 22.55 -4.06 9.08
CA PHE A 4 21.44 -3.13 8.82
C PHE A 4 21.80 -1.91 7.96
N SER A 5 23.07 -1.71 7.61
CA SER A 5 23.51 -0.54 6.82
C SER A 5 23.06 -0.60 5.34
N ASN A 6 22.66 -1.78 4.85
CA ASN A 6 22.21 -1.99 3.47
C ASN A 6 20.70 -1.79 3.24
N PHE A 7 19.88 -1.53 4.27
CA PHE A 7 18.44 -1.30 4.08
C PHE A 7 18.11 0.13 3.61
N LYS A 8 19.11 0.97 3.38
CA LYS A 8 18.93 2.40 3.07
C LYS A 8 18.57 2.72 1.61
N SER A 9 18.24 1.71 0.82
CA SER A 9 17.71 1.90 -0.54
C SER A 9 16.50 1.01 -0.78
N ALA A 10 15.48 1.12 0.07
CA ALA A 10 14.14 0.73 -0.35
C ALA A 10 13.69 1.75 -1.40
N VAL A 11 13.92 1.43 -2.68
CA VAL A 11 13.37 2.19 -3.80
C VAL A 11 11.87 2.26 -3.57
N THR A 12 11.30 3.45 -3.40
CA THR A 12 9.85 3.63 -3.30
C THR A 12 9.23 2.96 -4.52
N PRO A 13 8.39 1.92 -4.36
CA PRO A 13 7.78 1.27 -5.51
C PRO A 13 7.02 2.30 -6.34
N ALA A 14 7.31 2.34 -7.64
CA ALA A 14 6.61 3.18 -8.59
C ALA A 14 5.12 2.80 -8.62
N PHE A 15 4.27 3.66 -9.17
CA PHE A 15 2.89 3.27 -9.45
C PHE A 15 2.90 2.12 -10.47
N PRO A 16 2.22 1.00 -10.20
CA PRO A 16 2.24 -0.13 -11.11
C PRO A 16 1.65 0.18 -12.47
N THR A 17 2.19 -0.45 -13.52
CA THR A 17 1.63 -0.45 -14.88
C THR A 17 0.90 -1.76 -15.15
N ASP A 18 0.17 -1.84 -16.26
CA ASP A 18 -0.61 -3.04 -16.63
C ASP A 18 0.27 -4.29 -16.89
N ASP A 19 1.58 -4.10 -17.08
CA ASP A 19 2.55 -5.19 -17.26
C ASP A 19 3.01 -5.82 -15.94
N ASP A 20 2.76 -5.14 -14.81
CA ASP A 20 3.11 -5.66 -13.49
C ASP A 20 2.13 -6.78 -13.11
N SER A 21 2.66 -7.97 -12.81
CA SER A 21 1.87 -9.15 -12.39
C SER A 21 1.33 -9.01 -10.95
N LEU A 22 0.64 -7.91 -10.67
CA LEU A 22 0.10 -7.55 -9.36
C LEU A 22 -1.40 -7.80 -9.27
N THR A 23 -1.83 -8.20 -8.08
CA THR A 23 -3.24 -8.33 -7.76
C THR A 23 -3.79 -6.98 -7.29
N LYS A 24 -4.69 -6.37 -8.07
CA LYS A 24 -5.39 -5.14 -7.64
C LYS A 24 -6.33 -5.45 -6.47
N LEU A 25 -6.18 -4.72 -5.38
CA LEU A 25 -6.98 -4.87 -4.16
C LEU A 25 -8.09 -3.81 -4.03
N TYR A 26 -7.83 -2.59 -4.53
CA TYR A 26 -8.73 -1.46 -4.40
C TYR A 26 -8.54 -0.48 -5.57
N ASP A 27 -9.62 0.12 -6.08
CA ASP A 27 -9.58 1.07 -7.20
C ASP A 27 -10.73 2.08 -7.16
N VAL A 28 -10.66 3.04 -6.24
CA VAL A 28 -11.65 4.11 -6.12
C VAL A 28 -10.92 5.40 -5.78
N GLU A 29 -11.10 6.42 -6.63
CA GLU A 29 -10.44 7.72 -6.45
C GLU A 29 -10.63 8.29 -5.03
N PRO A 30 -9.57 8.86 -4.41
CA PRO A 30 -8.25 9.08 -4.99
C PRO A 30 -7.27 7.91 -4.78
N TYR A 31 -7.73 6.75 -4.31
CA TYR A 31 -6.86 5.65 -3.87
C TYR A 31 -6.90 4.43 -4.78
N THR A 32 -5.73 3.84 -4.98
CA THR A 32 -5.55 2.53 -5.63
C THR A 32 -4.63 1.68 -4.76
N ALA A 33 -4.92 0.38 -4.64
CA ALA A 33 -4.06 -0.52 -3.88
C ALA A 33 -3.80 -1.82 -4.65
N PHE A 34 -2.59 -2.34 -4.47
CA PHE A 34 -2.11 -3.56 -5.13
C PHE A 34 -1.48 -4.51 -4.12
N SER A 35 -1.35 -5.76 -4.50
CA SER A 35 -0.61 -6.77 -3.76
C SER A 35 0.20 -7.67 -4.67
N GLU A 36 1.33 -8.11 -4.15
CA GLU A 36 2.28 -9.00 -4.79
C GLU A 36 2.50 -10.22 -3.88
N ASP A 37 2.52 -11.40 -4.48
CA ASP A 37 2.94 -12.62 -3.79
C ASP A 37 4.47 -12.73 -3.87
N LEU A 38 5.14 -12.68 -2.72
CA LEU A 38 6.59 -12.87 -2.60
C LEU A 38 6.95 -14.31 -2.19
N GLU A 39 6.02 -15.26 -2.36
CA GLU A 39 6.07 -16.67 -1.93
C GLU A 39 6.04 -16.89 -0.41
N PHE A 40 6.83 -16.13 0.36
CA PHE A 40 6.89 -16.24 1.82
C PHE A 40 5.98 -15.22 2.54
N MET A 41 5.50 -14.21 1.83
CA MET A 41 4.62 -13.16 2.34
C MET A 41 3.91 -12.45 1.19
N TRP A 42 2.86 -11.72 1.51
CA TRP A 42 2.19 -10.81 0.58
C TRP A 42 2.60 -9.38 0.90
N ARG A 43 3.20 -8.69 -0.08
CA ARG A 43 3.42 -7.25 -0.01
C ARG A 43 2.16 -6.56 -0.52
N TRP A 44 1.75 -5.47 0.12
CA TRP A 44 0.69 -4.61 -0.38
C TRP A 44 1.13 -3.15 -0.35
N THR A 45 0.65 -2.39 -1.33
CA THR A 45 0.96 -0.97 -1.52
C THR A 45 -0.33 -0.20 -1.75
N ILE A 46 -0.40 1.00 -1.19
CA ILE A 46 -1.51 1.94 -1.34
C ILE A 46 -0.96 3.21 -1.94
N TYR A 47 -1.60 3.66 -3.01
CA TYR A 47 -1.29 4.89 -3.72
C TYR A 47 -2.46 5.87 -3.59
N ARG A 48 -2.13 7.16 -3.51
CA ARG A 48 -3.07 8.27 -3.65
C ARG A 48 -2.61 9.14 -4.80
N ASP A 49 -3.48 9.40 -5.77
CA ASP A 49 -3.12 10.18 -6.96
C ASP A 49 -1.81 9.67 -7.61
N GLN A 50 -1.71 8.33 -7.73
CA GLN A 50 -0.55 7.59 -8.23
C GLN A 50 0.76 7.74 -7.42
N LYS A 51 0.74 8.37 -6.25
CA LYS A 51 1.88 8.47 -5.34
C LYS A 51 1.76 7.45 -4.23
N LEU A 52 2.82 6.69 -3.96
CA LEU A 52 2.83 5.75 -2.84
C LEU A 52 2.62 6.51 -1.53
N VAL A 53 1.61 6.12 -0.77
CA VAL A 53 1.30 6.70 0.54
C VAL A 53 1.51 5.72 1.68
N GLN A 54 1.42 4.41 1.41
CA GLN A 54 1.67 3.38 2.41
C GLN A 54 2.11 2.08 1.74
N GLU A 55 3.03 1.38 2.40
CA GLU A 55 3.41 0.01 2.09
C GLU A 55 3.24 -0.85 3.35
N GLY A 56 2.92 -2.12 3.18
CA GLY A 56 2.92 -3.08 4.26
C GLY A 56 2.89 -4.52 3.75
N CYS A 57 2.64 -5.43 4.67
CA CYS A 57 2.59 -6.84 4.35
C CYS A 57 1.54 -7.62 5.13
N SER A 58 1.26 -8.82 4.65
CA SER A 58 0.34 -9.76 5.27
C SER A 58 0.74 -11.20 4.95
N LEU A 59 0.22 -12.14 5.73
CA LEU A 59 0.55 -13.57 5.57
C LEU A 59 -0.21 -14.24 4.42
N SER A 60 -1.28 -13.60 3.92
CA SER A 60 -2.08 -14.11 2.81
C SER A 60 -2.74 -12.95 2.06
N LEU A 61 -3.13 -13.20 0.81
CA LEU A 61 -3.90 -12.25 -0.01
C LEU A 61 -5.17 -11.75 0.70
N ASP A 62 -5.86 -12.64 1.38
CA ASP A 62 -7.10 -12.32 2.10
C ASP A 62 -6.84 -11.42 3.31
N ALA A 63 -5.72 -11.64 4.02
CA ALA A 63 -5.26 -10.72 5.05
C ALA A 63 -4.81 -9.37 4.47
N SER A 64 -4.18 -9.34 3.29
CA SER A 64 -3.82 -8.09 2.59
C SER A 64 -5.05 -7.24 2.29
N ARG A 65 -6.14 -7.85 1.79
CA ARG A 65 -7.41 -7.14 1.52
C ARG A 65 -7.94 -6.45 2.77
N ARG A 66 -8.07 -7.17 3.88
CA ARG A 66 -8.53 -6.60 5.16
C ARG A 66 -7.60 -5.52 5.69
N ALA A 67 -6.28 -5.73 5.58
CA ALA A 67 -5.30 -4.74 6.03
C ALA A 67 -5.44 -3.43 5.26
N VAL A 68 -5.56 -3.50 3.93
CA VAL A 68 -5.79 -2.34 3.06
C VAL A 68 -7.12 -1.67 3.40
N ASP A 69 -8.21 -2.42 3.59
CA ASP A 69 -9.51 -1.86 3.98
C ASP A 69 -9.43 -1.06 5.28
N HIS A 70 -8.71 -1.57 6.29
CA HIS A 70 -8.53 -0.88 7.56
C HIS A 70 -7.73 0.42 7.42
N VAL A 71 -6.66 0.41 6.62
CA VAL A 71 -5.85 1.62 6.37
C VAL A 71 -6.66 2.66 5.59
N LEU A 72 -7.40 2.25 4.56
CA LEU A 72 -8.25 3.15 3.79
C LEU A 72 -9.41 3.72 4.63
N ALA A 73 -10.00 2.92 5.52
CA ALA A 73 -11.00 3.40 6.46
C ALA A 73 -10.43 4.52 7.35
N PHE A 74 -9.21 4.35 7.86
CA PHE A 74 -8.49 5.40 8.61
C PHE A 74 -8.25 6.65 7.75
N PHE A 75 -7.72 6.52 6.54
CA PHE A 75 -7.51 7.66 5.62
C PHE A 75 -8.81 8.42 5.30
N SER A 76 -9.92 7.69 5.13
CA SER A 76 -11.23 8.31 4.88
C SER A 76 -11.71 9.16 6.05
N VAL A 77 -11.42 8.75 7.29
CA VAL A 77 -11.74 9.51 8.50
C VAL A 77 -10.86 10.75 8.57
N SER A 78 -9.55 10.61 8.37
CA SER A 78 -8.58 11.71 8.43
C SER A 78 -8.86 12.81 7.41
N ASN A 79 -9.24 12.45 6.17
CA ASN A 79 -9.62 13.43 5.15
C ASN A 79 -10.88 14.22 5.57
N ARG A 80 -11.86 13.59 6.24
CA ARG A 80 -13.06 14.29 6.74
C ARG A 80 -12.72 15.27 7.86
N SER A 81 -11.78 14.92 8.75
CA SER A 81 -11.32 15.80 9.82
C SER A 81 -10.58 17.02 9.26
N GLN A 82 -9.70 16.81 8.29
CA GLN A 82 -8.91 17.89 7.68
C GLN A 82 -9.78 18.85 6.84
N ALA A 83 -10.84 18.35 6.19
CA ALA A 83 -11.82 19.18 5.48
C ALA A 83 -12.74 19.99 6.42
N ARG A 84 -12.80 19.63 7.71
CA ARG A 84 -13.64 20.30 8.70
C ARG A 84 -12.95 21.39 9.51
N GLY A 85 -11.64 21.61 9.33
CA GLY A 85 -10.92 22.75 9.90
C GLY A 85 -11.10 22.90 11.40
N GLU A 86 -10.32 22.16 12.17
CA GLU A 86 -9.82 22.66 13.46
C GLU A 86 -8.48 23.35 13.24
#